data_AF-A0A9D7F0U9-F1
#
_entry.id   AF-A0A9D7F0U9-F1
#
_cell.length_a   1.000
_cell.length_b   1.000
_cell.length_c   1.000
_cell.angle_alpha   90.00
_cell.angle_beta   90.00
_cell.angle_gamma   90.00
#
_symmetry.space_group_name_H-M   'P 1'
#
loop_
_entity.id
_entity.type
_entity.pdbx_description
1 polymer ?
#
loop_
_entity_poly.entity_id
_entity_poly.type
_entity_poly.pdbx_seq_one_letter_code
_entity_poly.pdbx_strand_id
1 'polypeptide(L)'
;MSNWHQATSNIHSIIGKGFLKNKLLVAYCLLHIALLFTSCGVSKSSFSPYHKFSPQELQKDYTIYQSVLESHHPGLYWYTSKDSMDHYFNWGREQLKDSMTEPQFKKILNYVTAQINCGHTTVRSSKAFNSYLDTTRLGKMFPLTMKVWDEAMVVTGNLNRRDSILTRGTVITKINGRTKDELVDTMFANISTDGYNRTHKYQTLSNRGFFGSIYTNLFGISDTYTFDYIDSTGQSKTITIPAYKAIRDTSQRTGTRPFRPVLPQPSKKGKKKTGG
;
A
#
# COMPACT_ATOMS: atom_id res chain seq x y z
N MET A 1 1.64 23.88 -92.73
CA MET A 1 0.69 23.22 -91.80
C MET A 1 1.44 22.39 -90.75
N SER A 2 2.34 23.01 -89.97
CA SER A 2 3.27 22.29 -89.08
C SER A 2 3.13 22.67 -87.60
N ASN A 3 2.08 23.39 -87.21
CA ASN A 3 1.90 23.89 -85.83
C ASN A 3 0.76 23.21 -85.04
N TRP A 4 0.15 22.14 -85.55
CA TRP A 4 -0.94 21.44 -84.84
C TRP A 4 -0.51 20.12 -84.17
N HIS A 5 0.65 19.55 -84.51
CA HIS A 5 1.12 18.29 -83.91
C HIS A 5 1.93 18.44 -82.61
N GLN A 6 2.40 19.65 -82.27
CA GLN A 6 3.23 19.87 -81.09
C GLN A 6 2.43 20.29 -79.84
N ALA A 7 1.16 20.65 -80.01
CA ALA A 7 0.27 21.01 -78.91
C ALA A 7 -0.36 19.79 -78.19
N THR A 8 -0.59 18.68 -78.90
CA THR A 8 -1.26 17.49 -78.33
C THR A 8 -0.31 16.57 -77.55
N SER A 9 0.98 16.54 -77.87
CA SER A 9 1.98 15.71 -77.15
C SER A 9 2.33 16.27 -75.77
N ASN A 10 2.29 17.60 -75.58
CA ASN A 10 2.56 18.24 -74.29
C ASN A 10 1.42 18.05 -73.29
N ILE A 11 0.17 18.02 -73.74
CA ILE A 11 -1.00 17.88 -72.85
C ILE A 11 -1.07 16.47 -72.24
N HIS A 12 -0.79 15.41 -73.01
CA HIS A 12 -0.77 14.04 -72.48
C HIS A 12 0.37 13.79 -71.47
N SER A 13 1.55 14.40 -71.68
CA SER A 13 2.70 14.29 -70.77
C SER A 13 2.45 14.97 -69.41
N ILE A 14 1.77 16.13 -69.43
CA ILE A 14 1.47 16.91 -68.21
C ILE A 14 0.38 16.23 -67.37
N ILE A 15 -0.67 15.69 -68.02
CA ILE A 15 -1.78 15.00 -67.34
C ILE A 15 -1.30 13.69 -66.68
N GLY A 16 -0.46 12.91 -67.36
CA GLY A 16 0.09 11.65 -66.80
C GLY A 16 1.00 11.86 -65.59
N LYS A 17 1.82 12.93 -65.60
CA LYS A 17 2.72 13.28 -64.48
C LYS A 17 1.95 13.81 -63.25
N GLY A 18 0.86 14.54 -63.45
CA GLY A 18 -0.03 14.98 -62.36
C GLY A 18 -0.75 13.82 -61.68
N PHE A 19 -1.23 12.84 -62.46
CA PHE A 19 -1.92 11.66 -61.95
C PHE A 19 -0.99 10.76 -61.11
N LEU A 20 0.26 10.58 -61.55
CA LEU A 20 1.27 9.79 -60.81
C LEU A 20 1.70 10.48 -59.50
N LYS A 21 1.87 11.81 -59.51
CA LYS A 21 2.17 12.60 -58.31
C LYS A 21 1.04 12.53 -57.27
N ASN A 22 -0.23 12.55 -57.70
CA ASN A 22 -1.36 12.41 -56.78
C ASN A 22 -1.44 11.01 -56.16
N LYS A 23 -1.13 9.94 -56.92
CA LYS A 23 -1.06 8.57 -56.36
C LYS A 23 0.08 8.42 -55.35
N LEU A 24 1.25 9.00 -55.63
CA LEU A 24 2.39 9.03 -54.72
C LEU A 24 2.08 9.85 -53.46
N LEU A 25 1.40 11.00 -53.59
CA LEU A 25 0.97 11.82 -52.47
C LEU A 25 -0.05 11.09 -51.59
N VAL A 26 -1.05 10.43 -52.19
CA VAL A 26 -2.03 9.61 -51.46
C VAL A 26 -1.34 8.43 -50.77
N ALA A 27 -0.39 7.76 -51.42
CA ALA A 27 0.39 6.70 -50.79
C ALA A 27 1.24 7.21 -49.63
N TYR A 28 1.86 8.39 -49.74
CA TYR A 28 2.63 9.03 -48.66
C TYR A 28 1.73 9.44 -47.49
N CYS A 29 0.54 9.99 -47.78
CA CYS A 29 -0.47 10.31 -46.77
C CYS A 29 -0.97 9.04 -46.06
N LEU A 30 -1.25 7.96 -46.80
CA LEU A 30 -1.67 6.68 -46.21
C LEU A 30 -0.55 6.03 -45.38
N LEU A 31 0.71 6.15 -45.80
CA LEU A 31 1.87 5.69 -45.03
C LEU A 31 2.04 6.48 -43.74
N HIS A 32 1.91 7.81 -43.78
CA HIS A 32 1.94 8.65 -42.58
C HIS A 32 0.75 8.40 -41.65
N ILE A 33 -0.44 8.17 -42.19
CA ILE A 33 -1.62 7.76 -41.41
C ILE A 33 -1.39 6.40 -40.75
N ALA A 34 -0.81 5.43 -41.45
CA ALA A 34 -0.48 4.11 -40.89
C ALA A 34 0.57 4.19 -39.77
N LEU A 35 1.58 5.06 -39.91
CA LEU A 35 2.56 5.34 -38.86
C LEU A 35 1.95 6.01 -37.62
N LEU A 36 0.92 6.86 -37.78
CA LEU A 36 0.20 7.48 -36.66
C LEU A 36 -0.63 6.49 -35.84
N PHE A 37 -1.01 5.33 -36.40
CA PHE A 37 -1.71 4.27 -35.67
C PHE A 37 -0.78 3.26 -34.97
N THR A 38 0.55 3.35 -35.18
CA THR A 38 1.55 2.58 -34.43
C THR A 38 1.97 3.28 -33.14
N SER A 39 1.02 3.84 -32.40
CA SER A 39 1.27 4.19 -31.01
C SER A 39 1.29 2.89 -30.20
N CYS A 40 2.47 2.41 -29.85
CA CYS A 40 2.61 1.37 -28.82
C CYS A 40 1.94 1.90 -27.55
N GLY A 41 0.72 1.47 -27.29
CA GLY A 41 0.09 1.64 -25.99
C GLY A 41 0.99 0.97 -24.97
N VAL A 42 1.81 1.75 -24.27
CA VAL A 42 2.52 1.29 -23.08
C VAL A 42 1.42 0.94 -22.08
N SER A 43 1.00 -0.32 -22.06
CA SER A 43 0.19 -0.81 -20.97
C SER A 43 1.06 -0.62 -19.74
N LYS A 44 0.74 0.35 -18.89
CA LYS A 44 1.34 0.42 -17.55
C LYS A 44 1.05 -0.94 -16.94
N SER A 45 2.10 -1.75 -16.75
CA SER A 45 1.97 -3.03 -16.06
C SER A 45 1.18 -2.77 -14.79
N SER A 46 0.00 -3.39 -14.69
CA SER A 46 -0.83 -3.23 -13.51
C SER A 46 -0.06 -3.81 -12.34
N PHE A 47 0.31 -2.96 -11.38
CA PHE A 47 0.97 -3.39 -10.17
C PHE A 47 0.19 -4.55 -9.53
N SER A 48 0.91 -5.63 -9.18
CA SER A 48 0.36 -6.78 -8.48
C SER A 48 1.09 -6.94 -7.13
N PRO A 49 0.38 -6.84 -6.00
CA PRO A 49 0.98 -7.07 -4.67
C PRO A 49 1.35 -8.54 -4.44
N TYR A 50 0.88 -9.44 -5.31
CA TYR A 50 1.14 -10.88 -5.27
C TYR A 50 2.23 -11.30 -6.27
N HIS A 51 2.84 -10.36 -6.98
CA HIS A 51 3.99 -10.66 -7.82
C HIS A 51 5.11 -11.25 -6.95
N LYS A 52 5.68 -12.36 -7.41
CA LYS A 52 6.79 -13.04 -6.75
C LYS A 52 8.07 -12.80 -7.54
N PHE A 53 9.12 -12.44 -6.81
CA PHE A 53 10.49 -12.35 -7.31
C PHE A 53 11.20 -13.69 -7.14
N SER A 54 12.08 -14.02 -8.06
CA SER A 54 12.86 -15.26 -8.00
C SER A 54 13.88 -15.25 -6.85
N PRO A 55 14.30 -16.42 -6.33
CA PRO A 55 15.37 -16.49 -5.33
C PRO A 55 16.65 -15.74 -5.75
N GLN A 56 17.01 -15.78 -7.03
CA GLN A 56 18.21 -15.12 -7.56
C GLN A 56 18.11 -13.59 -7.47
N GLU A 57 16.95 -13.01 -7.82
CA GLU A 57 16.70 -11.57 -7.66
C GLU A 57 16.75 -11.16 -6.18
N LEU A 58 16.08 -11.94 -5.32
CA LEU A 58 16.06 -11.68 -3.88
C LEU A 58 17.46 -11.74 -3.26
N GLN A 59 18.27 -12.73 -3.63
CA GLN A 59 19.64 -12.88 -3.13
C GLN A 59 20.56 -11.75 -3.61
N LYS A 60 20.35 -11.26 -4.85
CA LYS A 60 21.07 -10.10 -5.37
C LYS A 60 20.74 -8.85 -4.56
N ASP A 61 19.45 -8.56 -4.36
CA ASP A 61 19.01 -7.40 -3.59
C ASP A 61 19.43 -7.50 -2.12
N TYR A 62 19.38 -8.70 -1.53
CA TYR A 62 19.87 -8.95 -0.17
C TYR A 62 21.37 -8.68 -0.03
N THR A 63 22.17 -9.06 -1.03
CA THR A 63 23.61 -8.81 -1.05
C THR A 63 23.91 -7.31 -1.10
N ILE A 64 23.16 -6.55 -1.89
CA ILE A 64 23.25 -5.08 -1.91
C ILE A 64 22.85 -4.51 -0.53
N TYR A 65 21.74 -4.97 0.03
CA TYR A 65 21.26 -4.55 1.35
C TYR A 65 22.32 -4.75 2.45
N GLN A 66 22.92 -5.95 2.54
CA GLN A 66 23.97 -6.23 3.51
C GLN A 66 25.21 -5.37 3.25
N SER A 67 25.68 -5.31 2.00
CA SER A 67 26.86 -4.53 1.62
C SER A 67 26.73 -3.05 1.97
N VAL A 68 25.57 -2.44 1.71
CA VAL A 68 25.29 -1.04 2.06
C VAL A 68 25.33 -0.82 3.57
N LEU A 69 24.74 -1.73 4.36
CA LEU A 69 24.80 -1.64 5.81
C LEU A 69 26.25 -1.74 6.32
N GLU A 70 27.00 -2.73 5.87
CA GLU A 70 28.40 -2.94 6.31
C GLU A 70 29.32 -1.78 5.94
N SER A 71 29.11 -1.15 4.79
CA SER A 71 29.97 -0.07 4.30
C SER A 71 29.58 1.33 4.76
N HIS A 72 28.30 1.59 5.06
CA HIS A 72 27.81 2.94 5.31
C HIS A 72 27.08 3.14 6.65
N HIS A 73 26.67 2.08 7.35
CA HIS A 73 25.91 2.24 8.58
C HIS A 73 26.84 2.56 9.77
N PRO A 74 26.76 3.75 10.38
CA PRO A 74 27.77 4.23 11.34
C PRO A 74 27.79 3.47 12.67
N GLY A 75 26.68 2.82 13.02
CA GLY A 75 26.53 2.08 14.27
C GLY A 75 26.13 0.62 14.10
N LEU A 76 26.55 -0.02 12.99
CA LEU A 76 26.07 -1.38 12.66
C LEU A 76 26.35 -2.39 13.79
N TYR A 77 27.47 -2.20 14.48
CA TYR A 77 27.96 -3.12 15.51
C TYR A 77 27.98 -2.54 16.93
N TRP A 78 27.28 -1.42 17.18
CA TRP A 78 27.33 -0.76 18.50
C TRP A 78 26.61 -1.53 19.60
N TYR A 79 25.49 -2.16 19.26
CA TYR A 79 24.63 -2.87 20.22
C TYR A 79 24.53 -4.37 19.97
N THR A 80 24.95 -4.80 18.79
CA THR A 80 24.99 -6.20 18.38
C THR A 80 26.37 -6.44 17.79
N SER A 81 27.10 -7.39 18.36
CA SER A 81 28.49 -7.65 17.96
C SER A 81 28.57 -8.09 16.50
N LYS A 82 29.75 -7.96 15.88
CA LYS A 82 29.93 -8.30 14.46
C LYS A 82 29.56 -9.75 14.16
N ASP A 83 30.07 -10.68 14.96
CA ASP A 83 29.76 -12.11 14.93
C ASP A 83 28.25 -12.40 15.07
N SER A 84 27.55 -11.68 15.94
CA SER A 84 26.09 -11.78 16.06
C SER A 84 25.37 -11.21 14.82
N MET A 85 25.80 -10.06 14.31
CA MET A 85 25.22 -9.48 13.10
C MET A 85 25.47 -10.34 11.86
N ASP A 86 26.67 -10.90 11.70
CA ASP A 86 27.00 -11.84 10.64
C ASP A 86 26.09 -13.07 10.71
N HIS A 87 25.80 -13.58 11.92
CA HIS A 87 24.81 -14.65 12.11
C HIS A 87 23.42 -14.25 11.60
N TYR A 88 22.92 -13.05 11.94
CA TYR A 88 21.61 -12.59 11.47
C TYR A 88 21.57 -12.34 9.95
N PHE A 89 22.66 -11.85 9.36
CA PHE A 89 22.78 -11.73 7.90
C PHE A 89 22.74 -13.10 7.22
N ASN A 90 23.45 -14.09 7.76
CA ASN A 90 23.42 -15.45 7.25
C ASN A 90 22.03 -16.08 7.40
N TRP A 91 21.40 -15.93 8.56
CA TRP A 91 20.02 -16.36 8.78
C TRP A 91 19.06 -15.78 7.73
N GLY A 92 19.18 -14.48 7.44
CA GLY A 92 18.31 -13.80 6.47
C GLY A 92 18.53 -14.32 5.05
N ARG A 93 19.79 -14.54 4.67
CA ARG A 93 20.16 -15.14 3.37
C ARG A 93 19.62 -16.57 3.23
N GLU A 94 19.68 -17.36 4.29
CA GLU A 94 19.14 -18.72 4.33
C GLU A 94 17.63 -18.78 4.16
N GLN A 95 16.89 -17.70 4.42
CA GLN A 95 15.45 -17.68 4.16
C GLN A 95 15.11 -17.62 2.66
N LEU A 96 16.05 -17.16 1.81
CA LEU A 96 15.82 -16.84 0.39
C LEU A 96 15.92 -18.08 -0.52
N LYS A 97 15.16 -19.13 -0.19
CA LYS A 97 15.17 -20.44 -0.89
C LYS A 97 14.14 -20.56 -2.02
N ASP A 98 13.04 -19.82 -1.95
CA ASP A 98 11.95 -19.85 -2.92
C ASP A 98 11.53 -18.41 -3.28
N SER A 99 10.74 -18.30 -4.34
CA SER A 99 10.15 -17.07 -4.81
C SER A 99 9.25 -16.41 -3.76
N MET A 100 9.41 -15.10 -3.57
CA MET A 100 8.73 -14.33 -2.53
C MET A 100 8.07 -13.08 -3.10
N THR A 101 6.96 -12.70 -2.50
CA THR A 101 6.35 -11.38 -2.69
C THR A 101 7.12 -10.30 -1.93
N GLU A 102 6.94 -9.03 -2.30
CA GLU A 102 7.58 -7.91 -1.60
C GLU A 102 7.33 -7.92 -0.07
N PRO A 103 6.10 -8.17 0.44
CA PRO A 103 5.87 -8.26 1.89
C PRO A 103 6.65 -9.38 2.59
N GLN A 104 6.80 -10.53 1.93
CA GLN A 104 7.55 -11.67 2.47
C GLN A 104 9.03 -11.35 2.56
N PHE A 105 9.61 -10.76 1.51
CA PHE A 105 11.00 -10.34 1.54
C PHE A 105 11.25 -9.23 2.57
N LYS A 106 10.37 -8.22 2.61
CA LYS A 106 10.45 -7.13 3.60
C LYS A 106 10.40 -7.64 5.03
N LYS A 107 9.61 -8.68 5.34
CA LYS A 107 9.55 -9.29 6.67
C LYS A 107 10.93 -9.81 7.11
N ILE A 108 11.67 -10.45 6.20
CA ILE A 108 13.04 -10.93 6.47
C ILE A 108 13.98 -9.75 6.72
N LEU A 109 13.93 -8.73 5.87
CA LEU A 109 14.76 -7.53 6.02
C LEU A 109 14.45 -6.76 7.31
N ASN A 110 13.18 -6.67 7.70
CA ASN A 110 12.76 -6.04 8.96
C ASN A 110 13.36 -6.77 10.17
N TYR A 111 13.29 -8.09 10.19
CA TYR A 111 13.87 -8.88 11.29
C TYR A 111 15.38 -8.62 11.42
N VAL A 112 16.13 -8.74 10.31
CA VAL A 112 17.59 -8.55 10.30
C VAL A 112 17.95 -7.10 10.68
N THR A 113 17.25 -6.12 10.12
CA THR A 113 17.48 -4.70 10.42
C THR A 113 17.21 -4.38 11.89
N ALA A 114 16.17 -4.97 12.48
CA ALA A 114 15.85 -4.74 13.89
C ALA A 114 16.95 -5.24 14.83
N GLN A 115 17.73 -6.25 14.43
CA GLN A 115 18.85 -6.76 15.24
C GLN A 115 20.02 -5.77 15.31
N ILE A 116 20.07 -4.75 14.47
CA ILE A 116 21.10 -3.69 14.55
C ILE A 116 20.90 -2.84 15.82
N ASN A 117 19.67 -2.79 16.36
CA ASN A 117 19.29 -1.92 17.47
C ASN A 117 19.65 -0.43 17.21
N CYS A 118 19.34 0.04 15.99
CA CYS A 118 19.33 1.46 15.61
C CYS A 118 17.91 1.89 15.22
N GLY A 119 17.31 2.83 15.95
CA GLY A 119 15.93 3.29 15.74
C GLY A 119 15.72 4.07 14.44
N HIS A 120 16.80 4.51 13.81
CA HIS A 120 16.80 5.28 12.57
C HIS A 120 16.92 4.40 11.30
N THR A 121 17.19 3.11 11.47
CA THR A 121 17.40 2.17 10.37
C THR A 121 16.15 1.30 10.23
N THR A 122 15.42 1.51 9.14
CA THR A 122 14.12 0.87 8.90
C THR A 122 13.97 0.46 7.44
N VAL A 123 13.21 -0.60 7.19
CA VAL A 123 12.91 -1.05 5.81
C VAL A 123 11.52 -0.57 5.41
N ARG A 124 11.46 0.12 4.28
CA ARG A 124 10.21 0.64 3.71
C ARG A 124 9.76 -0.23 2.54
N SER A 125 8.46 -0.34 2.37
CA SER A 125 7.87 -0.92 1.16
C SER A 125 8.13 -0.02 -0.04
N SER A 126 8.11 -0.59 -1.24
CA SER A 126 8.23 0.15 -2.49
C SER A 126 7.13 1.21 -2.61
N LYS A 127 7.37 2.26 -3.40
CA LYS A 127 6.36 3.28 -3.67
C LYS A 127 5.09 2.69 -4.26
N ALA A 128 5.24 1.72 -5.16
CA ALA A 128 4.12 1.04 -5.80
C ALA A 128 3.29 0.23 -4.78
N PHE A 129 3.95 -0.49 -3.87
CA PHE A 129 3.26 -1.23 -2.82
C PHE A 129 2.57 -0.30 -1.81
N ASN A 130 3.21 0.80 -1.40
CA ASN A 130 2.57 1.80 -0.54
C ASN A 130 1.33 2.42 -1.22
N SER A 131 1.44 2.79 -2.50
CA SER A 131 0.28 3.29 -3.27
C SER A 131 -0.83 2.26 -3.38
N TYR A 132 -0.51 0.96 -3.41
CA TYR A 132 -1.51 -0.10 -3.33
C TYR A 132 -2.17 -0.19 -1.95
N LEU A 133 -1.39 -0.09 -0.86
CA LEU A 133 -1.93 -0.11 0.51
C LEU A 133 -2.88 1.07 0.77
N ASP A 134 -2.62 2.23 0.18
CA ASP A 134 -3.47 3.43 0.30
C ASP A 134 -4.81 3.29 -0.46
N THR A 135 -5.00 2.21 -1.22
CA THR A 135 -6.28 1.95 -1.88
C THR A 135 -7.22 1.14 -1.00
N THR A 136 -8.52 1.38 -1.17
CA THR A 136 -9.59 0.55 -0.58
C THR A 136 -9.60 -0.92 -1.07
N ARG A 137 -8.65 -1.31 -1.94
CA ARG A 137 -8.54 -2.66 -2.52
C ARG A 137 -8.04 -3.71 -1.53
N LEU A 138 -7.43 -3.31 -0.40
CA LEU A 138 -7.05 -4.25 0.66
C LEU A 138 -8.26 -5.01 1.21
N GLY A 139 -9.45 -4.37 1.23
CA GLY A 139 -10.74 -4.99 1.53
C GLY A 139 -10.93 -5.48 2.97
N LYS A 140 -9.86 -5.81 3.68
CA LYS A 140 -9.84 -6.31 5.06
C LYS A 140 -8.69 -5.66 5.82
N MET A 141 -8.88 -5.43 7.11
CA MET A 141 -7.87 -4.90 8.03
C MET A 141 -8.03 -5.53 9.41
N PHE A 142 -6.93 -5.58 10.18
CA PHE A 142 -7.00 -5.92 11.59
C PHE A 142 -7.94 -4.92 12.32
N PRO A 143 -8.93 -5.40 13.09
CA PRO A 143 -10.06 -4.56 13.50
C PRO A 143 -9.80 -3.68 14.72
N LEU A 144 -8.77 -3.94 15.53
CA LEU A 144 -8.54 -3.25 16.81
C LEU A 144 -7.32 -2.33 16.75
N THR A 145 -7.42 -1.18 17.42
CA THR A 145 -6.26 -0.37 17.82
C THR A 145 -5.92 -0.69 19.27
N MET A 146 -4.64 -0.83 19.58
CA MET A 146 -4.16 -1.32 20.88
C MET A 146 -3.25 -0.30 21.57
N LYS A 147 -3.28 -0.28 22.90
CA LYS A 147 -2.20 0.23 23.76
C LYS A 147 -1.52 -0.99 24.36
N VAL A 148 -0.21 -1.08 24.24
CA VAL A 148 0.57 -2.23 24.72
C VAL A 148 1.73 -1.74 25.56
N TRP A 149 1.94 -2.37 26.71
CA TRP A 149 3.06 -2.15 27.60
C TRP A 149 3.39 -3.46 28.34
N ASP A 150 4.35 -3.43 29.26
CA ASP A 150 4.91 -4.65 29.85
C ASP A 150 3.86 -5.50 30.58
N GLU A 151 2.94 -4.87 31.31
CA GLU A 151 1.91 -5.58 32.06
C GLU A 151 0.66 -5.91 31.23
N ALA A 152 0.29 -5.11 30.22
CA ALA A 152 -1.00 -5.28 29.55
C ALA A 152 -1.05 -4.88 28.07
N MET A 153 -2.05 -5.45 27.40
CA MET A 153 -2.45 -5.15 26.03
C MET A 153 -3.94 -4.81 26.03
N VAL A 154 -4.27 -3.56 25.71
CA VAL A 154 -5.61 -3.00 25.94
C VAL A 154 -6.17 -2.39 24.67
N VAL A 155 -7.45 -2.61 24.41
CA VAL A 155 -8.16 -2.02 23.26
C VAL A 155 -8.29 -0.51 23.46
N THR A 156 -7.89 0.28 22.47
CA THR A 156 -8.12 1.73 22.40
C THR A 156 -9.17 2.13 21.37
N GLY A 157 -9.53 1.22 20.47
CA GLY A 157 -10.50 1.46 19.43
C GLY A 157 -10.82 0.17 18.67
N ASN A 158 -12.04 0.12 18.13
CA ASN A 158 -12.54 -1.00 17.36
C ASN A 158 -13.20 -0.45 16.09
N LEU A 159 -12.71 -0.86 14.93
CA LEU A 159 -13.24 -0.44 13.64
C LEU A 159 -14.61 -1.07 13.36
N ASN A 160 -14.91 -2.23 13.95
CA ASN A 160 -16.21 -2.88 13.89
C ASN A 160 -17.18 -2.21 14.89
N ARG A 161 -17.75 -1.06 14.52
CA ARG A 161 -18.59 -0.21 15.41
C ARG A 161 -19.83 -0.86 16.05
N ARG A 162 -20.24 -2.05 15.58
CA ARG A 162 -21.38 -2.80 16.14
C ARG A 162 -20.97 -3.77 17.25
N ASP A 163 -19.68 -3.99 17.43
CA ASP A 163 -19.13 -4.79 18.52
C ASP A 163 -19.24 -4.00 19.83
N SER A 164 -20.02 -4.53 20.77
CA SER A 164 -20.23 -3.97 22.10
C SER A 164 -19.39 -4.66 23.18
N ILE A 165 -18.61 -5.68 22.82
CA ILE A 165 -17.81 -6.48 23.75
C ILE A 165 -16.38 -5.95 23.79
N LEU A 166 -15.69 -5.90 22.65
CA LEU A 166 -14.31 -5.41 22.57
C LEU A 166 -14.29 -3.87 22.43
N THR A 167 -14.62 -3.21 23.54
CA THR A 167 -14.67 -1.75 23.64
C THR A 167 -13.37 -1.19 24.23
N ARG A 168 -13.20 0.14 24.16
CA ARG A 168 -12.03 0.82 24.74
C ARG A 168 -11.88 0.46 26.21
N GLY A 169 -10.67 0.07 26.61
CA GLY A 169 -10.35 -0.36 27.98
C GLY A 169 -10.37 -1.87 28.19
N THR A 170 -10.89 -2.65 27.23
CA THR A 170 -10.88 -4.12 27.32
C THR A 170 -9.45 -4.65 27.29
N VAL A 171 -9.09 -5.46 28.28
CA VAL A 171 -7.77 -6.12 28.35
C VAL A 171 -7.79 -7.39 27.51
N ILE A 172 -6.90 -7.48 26.55
CA ILE A 172 -6.71 -8.66 25.70
C ILE A 172 -5.51 -9.46 26.22
N THR A 173 -5.73 -10.75 26.44
CA THR A 173 -4.69 -11.68 26.91
C THR A 173 -4.15 -12.54 25.78
N LYS A 174 -4.96 -12.91 24.79
CA LYS A 174 -4.53 -13.63 23.59
C LYS A 174 -5.18 -13.15 22.30
N ILE A 175 -4.47 -13.33 21.19
CA ILE A 175 -5.00 -13.15 19.83
C ILE A 175 -4.65 -14.40 19.01
N ASN A 176 -5.65 -15.06 18.44
CA ASN A 176 -5.52 -16.31 17.67
C ASN A 176 -4.68 -17.37 18.42
N GLY A 177 -4.93 -17.52 19.72
CA GLY A 177 -4.23 -18.47 20.60
C GLY A 177 -2.84 -18.02 21.08
N ARG A 178 -2.29 -16.90 20.60
CA ARG A 178 -1.00 -16.36 21.04
C ARG A 178 -1.17 -15.37 22.18
N THR A 179 -0.41 -15.55 23.25
CA THR A 179 -0.38 -14.66 24.41
C THR A 179 0.18 -13.28 24.05
N LYS A 180 -0.11 -12.28 24.91
CA LYS A 180 0.50 -10.96 24.83
C LYS A 180 2.03 -11.05 24.67
N ASP A 181 2.68 -11.86 25.48
CA ASP A 181 4.14 -11.92 25.53
C ASP A 181 4.72 -12.53 24.26
N GLU A 182 4.15 -13.65 23.76
CA GLU A 182 4.54 -14.22 22.48
C GLU A 182 4.37 -13.23 21.31
N LEU A 183 3.29 -12.45 21.32
CA LEU A 183 3.03 -11.43 20.30
C LEU A 183 4.03 -10.28 20.41
N VAL A 184 4.26 -9.77 21.61
CA VAL A 184 5.20 -8.67 21.87
C VAL A 184 6.61 -9.09 21.48
N ASP A 185 7.07 -10.27 21.87
CA ASP A 185 8.41 -10.78 21.54
C ASP A 185 8.60 -10.90 20.02
N THR A 186 7.62 -11.52 19.34
CA THR A 186 7.65 -11.67 17.89
C THR A 186 7.66 -10.31 17.18
N MET A 187 6.85 -9.36 17.64
CA MET A 187 6.78 -8.02 17.05
C MET A 187 8.04 -7.20 17.35
N PHE A 188 8.57 -7.27 18.57
CA PHE A 188 9.78 -6.55 18.99
C PHE A 188 11.01 -6.97 18.20
N ALA A 189 11.09 -8.25 17.83
CA ALA A 189 12.13 -8.77 16.94
C ALA A 189 12.08 -8.19 15.51
N ASN A 190 11.02 -7.45 15.16
CA ASN A 190 10.81 -6.83 13.85
C ASN A 190 10.68 -5.30 13.93
N ILE A 191 10.95 -4.70 15.10
CA ILE A 191 10.89 -3.25 15.32
C ILE A 191 12.29 -2.77 15.72
N SER A 192 12.86 -1.90 14.91
CA SER A 192 14.09 -1.19 15.24
C SER A 192 13.90 -0.28 16.46
N THR A 193 14.95 -0.11 17.25
CA THR A 193 14.97 0.78 18.42
C THR A 193 16.39 1.27 18.64
N ASP A 194 16.60 2.32 19.45
CA ASP A 194 17.94 2.75 19.83
C ASP A 194 18.41 1.98 21.07
N GLY A 195 19.39 1.09 20.88
CA GLY A 195 19.92 0.22 21.94
C GLY A 195 18.89 -0.79 22.44
N TYR A 196 18.75 -0.91 23.76
CA TYR A 196 17.83 -1.88 24.39
C TYR A 196 16.51 -1.24 24.85
N ASN A 197 16.10 -0.14 24.22
CA ASN A 197 14.94 0.65 24.64
C ASN A 197 13.59 -0.03 24.33
N ARG A 198 13.10 -0.84 25.28
CA ARG A 198 11.77 -1.48 25.20
C ARG A 198 10.63 -0.46 25.18
N THR A 199 10.76 0.67 25.88
CA THR A 199 9.73 1.71 25.94
C THR A 199 9.39 2.26 24.56
N HIS A 200 10.39 2.52 23.71
CA HIS A 200 10.16 2.94 22.33
C HIS A 200 9.35 1.89 21.55
N LYS A 201 9.71 0.61 21.64
CA LYS A 201 8.99 -0.46 20.94
C LYS A 201 7.53 -0.57 21.39
N TYR A 202 7.25 -0.44 22.69
CA TYR A 202 5.88 -0.39 23.21
C TYR A 202 5.09 0.82 22.71
N GLN A 203 5.71 2.01 22.68
CA GLN A 203 5.05 3.21 22.12
C GLN A 203 4.79 3.07 20.63
N THR A 204 5.72 2.47 19.89
CA THR A 204 5.56 2.16 18.45
C THR A 204 4.38 1.20 18.23
N LEU A 205 4.29 0.09 18.98
CA LEU A 205 3.12 -0.80 18.95
C LEU A 205 1.80 -0.07 19.25
N SER A 206 1.85 0.85 20.21
CA SER A 206 0.70 1.63 20.67
C SER A 206 0.25 2.74 19.71
N ASN A 207 0.99 3.04 18.66
CA ASN A 207 0.76 4.22 17.84
C ASN A 207 -0.27 3.96 16.73
N ARG A 208 -1.43 4.65 16.77
CA ARG A 208 -2.36 4.91 15.65
C ARG A 208 -2.55 3.75 14.64
N GLY A 209 -2.71 2.52 15.14
CA GLY A 209 -2.97 1.32 14.32
C GLY A 209 -1.74 0.48 13.93
N PHE A 210 -0.53 0.86 14.35
CA PHE A 210 0.69 0.13 14.04
C PHE A 210 0.64 -1.33 14.49
N PHE A 211 0.07 -1.63 15.67
CA PHE A 211 -0.15 -3.00 16.13
C PHE A 211 -0.84 -3.88 15.07
N GLY A 212 -1.96 -3.41 14.51
CA GLY A 212 -2.69 -4.17 13.49
C GLY A 212 -1.92 -4.30 12.18
N SER A 213 -1.15 -3.28 11.81
CA SER A 213 -0.27 -3.30 10.63
C SER A 213 0.85 -4.33 10.77
N ILE A 214 1.61 -4.31 11.87
CA ILE A 214 2.69 -5.26 12.10
C ILE A 214 2.15 -6.68 12.33
N TYR A 215 1.01 -6.83 13.02
CA TYR A 215 0.33 -8.13 13.14
C TYR A 215 0.03 -8.72 11.76
N THR A 216 -0.58 -7.93 10.87
CA THR A 216 -0.92 -8.37 9.51
C THR A 216 0.35 -8.70 8.70
N ASN A 217 1.42 -7.94 8.87
CA ASN A 217 2.69 -8.20 8.19
C ASN A 217 3.34 -9.51 8.65
N LEU A 218 3.26 -9.84 9.95
CA LEU A 218 3.94 -11.00 10.52
C LEU A 218 3.11 -12.29 10.42
N PHE A 219 1.80 -12.20 10.62
CA PHE A 219 0.89 -13.36 10.71
C PHE A 219 -0.05 -13.50 9.50
N GLY A 220 -0.03 -12.53 8.59
CA GLY A 220 -0.96 -12.48 7.46
C GLY A 220 -2.31 -11.88 7.85
N ILE A 221 -3.16 -11.73 6.83
CA ILE A 221 -4.52 -11.26 7.01
C ILE A 221 -5.47 -12.45 7.18
N SER A 222 -6.34 -12.37 8.18
CA SER A 222 -7.40 -13.36 8.43
C SER A 222 -8.79 -12.79 8.19
N ASP A 223 -9.76 -13.66 7.97
CA ASP A 223 -11.18 -13.27 7.82
C ASP A 223 -11.82 -12.98 9.17
N THR A 224 -11.32 -13.62 10.21
CA THR A 224 -11.73 -13.48 11.61
C THR A 224 -10.50 -13.48 12.51
N TYR A 225 -10.68 -12.92 13.71
CA TYR A 225 -9.69 -12.95 14.78
C TYR A 225 -10.38 -13.40 16.08
N THR A 226 -9.76 -14.34 16.77
CA THR A 226 -10.19 -14.82 18.07
C THR A 226 -9.40 -14.11 19.16
N PHE A 227 -10.09 -13.53 20.13
CA PHE A 227 -9.53 -12.77 21.23
C PHE A 227 -9.91 -13.42 22.55
N ASP A 228 -8.91 -13.71 23.37
CA ASP A 228 -9.13 -13.95 24.79
C ASP A 228 -8.99 -12.61 25.51
N TYR A 229 -9.95 -12.29 26.37
CA TYR A 229 -10.04 -11.00 27.05
C TYR A 229 -10.56 -11.14 28.48
N ILE A 230 -10.31 -10.11 29.29
CA ILE A 230 -10.87 -9.99 30.64
C ILE A 230 -12.13 -9.12 30.55
N ASP A 231 -13.27 -9.67 30.96
CA ASP A 231 -14.55 -8.95 30.98
C ASP A 231 -14.64 -7.97 32.17
N SER A 232 -15.74 -7.22 32.24
CA SER A 232 -15.96 -6.23 33.32
C SER A 232 -16.06 -6.84 34.72
N THR A 233 -16.24 -8.15 34.84
CA THR A 233 -16.27 -8.89 36.10
C THR A 233 -14.91 -9.49 36.48
N GLY A 234 -13.88 -9.30 35.65
CA GLY A 234 -12.56 -9.87 35.85
C GLY A 234 -12.42 -11.32 35.36
N GLN A 235 -13.43 -11.87 34.68
CA GLN A 235 -13.36 -13.24 34.16
C GLN A 235 -12.73 -13.29 32.77
N SER A 236 -11.95 -14.35 32.52
CA SER A 236 -11.45 -14.65 31.18
C SER A 236 -12.59 -15.14 30.28
N LYS A 237 -12.74 -14.52 29.12
CA LYS A 237 -13.70 -14.89 28.08
C LYS A 237 -13.01 -14.93 26.72
N THR A 238 -13.64 -15.58 25.75
CA THR A 238 -13.17 -15.65 24.37
C THR A 238 -14.25 -15.13 23.43
N ILE A 239 -13.85 -14.38 22.41
CA ILE A 239 -14.75 -13.92 21.35
C ILE A 239 -14.05 -14.00 19.99
N THR A 240 -14.80 -14.33 18.94
CA THR A 240 -14.31 -14.25 17.56
C THR A 240 -15.05 -13.15 16.82
N ILE A 241 -14.31 -12.21 16.23
CA ILE A 241 -14.87 -11.10 15.45
C ILE A 241 -14.31 -11.10 14.02
N PRO A 242 -15.07 -10.60 13.03
CA PRO A 242 -14.57 -10.51 11.66
C PRO A 242 -13.47 -9.45 11.54
N ALA A 243 -12.58 -9.63 10.57
CA ALA A 243 -11.72 -8.54 10.11
C ALA A 243 -12.55 -7.34 9.66
N TYR A 244 -12.04 -6.13 9.90
CA TYR A 244 -12.74 -4.94 9.47
C TYR A 244 -12.69 -4.82 7.96
N LYS A 245 -13.85 -4.66 7.32
CA LYS A 245 -13.94 -4.44 5.87
C LYS A 245 -14.03 -2.95 5.57
N ALA A 246 -12.99 -2.40 4.96
CA ALA A 246 -13.00 -1.01 4.51
C ALA A 246 -14.04 -0.84 3.40
N ILE A 247 -15.10 -0.09 3.67
CA ILE A 247 -16.06 0.31 2.64
C ILE A 247 -15.46 1.48 1.88
N ARG A 248 -15.56 1.48 0.54
CA ARG A 248 -15.20 2.64 -0.26
C ARG A 248 -16.00 3.85 0.22
N ASP A 249 -15.29 4.91 0.58
CA ASP A 249 -15.92 6.18 0.91
C ASP A 249 -16.70 6.68 -0.31
N THR A 250 -18.03 6.66 -0.21
CA THR A 250 -18.94 7.17 -1.24
C THR A 250 -19.12 8.68 -1.16
N SER A 251 -18.43 9.40 -0.27
CA SER A 251 -18.47 10.87 -0.19
C SER A 251 -18.00 11.55 -1.48
N GLN A 252 -17.16 10.87 -2.28
CA GLN A 252 -16.70 11.30 -3.60
C GLN A 252 -17.63 10.88 -4.74
N ARG A 253 -18.75 10.16 -4.47
CA ARG A 253 -19.81 10.09 -5.48
C ARG A 253 -20.46 11.45 -5.50
N THR A 254 -20.15 12.23 -6.53
CA THR A 254 -20.95 13.38 -6.97
C THR A 254 -22.37 12.87 -7.21
N GLY A 255 -23.16 12.78 -6.14
CA GLY A 255 -24.59 12.64 -6.26
C GLY A 255 -25.02 13.91 -6.95
N THR A 256 -25.39 13.82 -8.22
CA THR A 256 -26.18 14.83 -8.92
C THR A 256 -27.52 14.91 -8.19
N ARG A 257 -27.53 15.56 -7.02
CA ARG A 257 -28.76 16.07 -6.44
C ARG A 257 -29.19 17.18 -7.40
N PRO A 258 -30.34 17.04 -8.10
CA PRO A 258 -30.84 18.12 -8.91
C PRO A 258 -30.97 19.35 -8.00
N PHE A 259 -30.42 20.48 -8.46
CA PHE A 259 -30.56 21.77 -7.79
C PHE A 259 -32.06 21.99 -7.56
N ARG A 260 -32.49 21.97 -6.30
CA ARG A 260 -33.85 22.41 -5.94
C ARG A 260 -33.77 23.93 -5.82
N PRO A 261 -34.47 24.71 -6.65
CA PRO A 261 -34.50 26.15 -6.48
C PRO A 261 -35.03 26.47 -5.09
N VAL A 262 -34.27 27.23 -4.31
CA VAL A 262 -34.72 27.73 -3.02
C VAL A 262 -35.80 28.77 -3.30
N LEU A 263 -37.05 28.48 -2.93
CA LEU A 263 -38.10 29.48 -2.97
C LEU A 263 -37.73 30.64 -2.02
N PRO A 264 -37.79 31.91 -2.47
CA PRO A 264 -37.47 33.05 -1.62
C PRO A 264 -38.40 33.07 -0.41
N GLN A 265 -37.85 33.05 0.80
CA GLN A 265 -38.65 33.31 2.00
C GLN A 265 -38.99 34.81 2.06
N PRO A 266 -40.25 35.17 2.38
CA PRO A 266 -40.64 36.57 2.48
C PRO A 266 -39.92 37.25 3.65
N SER A 267 -39.33 38.42 3.38
CA SER A 267 -38.56 39.19 4.36
C SER A 267 -39.44 39.65 5.53
N LYS A 268 -38.87 39.68 6.74
CA LYS A 268 -39.50 40.16 7.99
C LYS A 268 -39.69 41.70 8.04
N LYS A 269 -40.21 42.31 6.97
CA LYS A 269 -40.73 43.69 6.99
C LYS A 269 -42.14 43.70 6.41
N GLY A 270 -43.09 43.31 7.25
CA GLY A 270 -44.52 43.24 6.90
C GLY A 270 -45.39 42.61 7.99
N LYS A 271 -45.06 42.81 9.26
CA LYS A 271 -45.96 42.51 10.39
C LYS A 271 -46.05 43.74 11.30
N LYS A 272 -46.69 44.78 10.78
CA LYS A 272 -47.37 45.81 11.57
C LYS A 272 -48.43 46.43 10.67
N LYS A 273 -49.65 46.50 11.18
CA LYS A 273 -50.93 46.91 10.55
C LYS A 273 -51.71 45.75 9.91
N THR A 274 -52.48 45.04 10.73
CA THR A 274 -53.96 45.00 10.72
C THR A 274 -54.44 44.12 11.87
N GLY A 275 -55.41 44.61 12.64
CA GLY A 275 -55.96 43.96 13.82
C GLY A 275 -56.39 44.99 14.87
N GLY A 276 -57.25 45.92 14.46
CA GLY A 276 -58.23 46.54 15.34
C GLY A 276 -59.56 45.81 15.15
#